data_AF-A0A9P4S5P0-F1
#
_entry.id   AF-A0A9P4S5P0-F1
#
_cell.length_a   1.000
_cell.length_b   1.000
_cell.length_c   1.000
_cell.angle_alpha   90.00
_cell.angle_beta   90.00
_cell.angle_gamma   90.00
#
_symmetry.space_group_name_H-M   'P 1'
#
loop_
_entity.id
_entity.type
_entity.pdbx_description
1 polymer ?
#
loop_
_entity_poly.entity_id
_entity_poly.type
_entity_poly.pdbx_seq_one_letter_code
_entity_poly.pdbx_strand_id
1 'polypeptide(L)'
;MSESFSEKSWRPLSYPIQSSDKHDPGKNSTSSSASKSEDKSREQSQRIPRAIRAVKDSRVSKDSLGRTLVICLDGTGDQFDQDNSNVVHLVSCLKKDDPSSQVTYYQSGIGTYDDSGLKGGFSAAVDMAVGSGLGTHVKDSYRFLMQNYREGDKICLFGFSRGSYTIRCLAGMLHKVGLLPAHNRAQISFAYKFYRDDSPEGWKMSADFKKTFCTNINIHFVGIWDCVASVGFIPRKLPFSKSPTNCIHYFRHAMALDEHRGKFKVCQWQHQNPARLQHKSHDHEHVETDVKEVWFMGAHADVGGGAVLNEERHMLSRIPLRWMIRQCFECNTGILFKSATLAELGIDVPTLWPVYQAPKIPISRPEPRLLEKYESGELPPLHRRATALGLDEKKTDEVAKDPERARWEADLLPEQVEDHFDSMAAVNDQLKQAKTWWILEFWPVKVRMQLKGQDQWEKVVRPNMGRRRAIREDEPHMHWTVRSRIEENRYQIKNPIDDNAAWKVVA
;
A
#
# COMPACT_ATOMS: atom_id res chain seq x y z
N MET A 1 45.79 16.38 -49.89
CA MET A 1 45.45 15.09 -49.26
C MET A 1 43.95 15.07 -49.08
N SER A 2 43.29 14.24 -49.85
CA SER A 2 41.84 14.01 -49.84
C SER A 2 41.52 12.98 -48.77
N GLU A 3 40.65 13.32 -47.81
CA GLU A 3 39.97 12.32 -46.99
C GLU A 3 38.46 12.48 -47.13
N SER A 4 37.87 11.47 -47.76
CA SER A 4 36.44 11.26 -47.91
C SER A 4 35.83 10.81 -46.59
N PHE A 5 34.95 11.62 -46.02
CA PHE A 5 34.05 11.16 -44.96
C PHE A 5 32.85 10.45 -45.58
N SER A 6 32.68 9.16 -45.26
CA SER A 6 31.54 8.36 -45.69
C SER A 6 30.27 8.80 -44.96
N GLU A 7 29.21 9.10 -45.72
CA GLU A 7 27.84 9.21 -45.21
C GLU A 7 27.39 7.86 -44.64
N LYS A 8 27.36 7.73 -43.31
CA LYS A 8 26.55 6.70 -42.66
C LYS A 8 25.16 7.27 -42.41
N SER A 9 24.21 6.82 -43.23
CA SER A 9 22.78 7.09 -43.08
C SER A 9 22.33 6.79 -41.65
N TRP A 10 21.87 7.81 -40.92
CA TRP A 10 21.22 7.66 -39.63
C TRP A 10 19.83 7.05 -39.87
N ARG A 11 19.64 5.76 -39.51
CA ARG A 11 18.31 5.15 -39.46
C ARG A 11 17.81 5.23 -38.03
N PRO A 12 16.62 5.78 -37.75
CA PRO A 12 16.05 5.74 -36.42
C PRO A 12 15.76 4.28 -36.07
N LEU A 13 16.48 3.75 -35.08
CA LEU A 13 16.12 2.50 -34.42
C LEU A 13 14.81 2.76 -33.69
N SER A 14 13.73 2.15 -34.16
CA SER A 14 12.48 2.03 -33.43
C SER A 14 12.76 1.44 -32.05
N TYR A 15 12.39 2.17 -31.00
CA TYR A 15 12.61 1.80 -29.61
C TYR A 15 11.87 0.51 -29.24
N PRO A 16 12.53 -0.51 -28.66
CA PRO A 16 11.85 -1.67 -28.12
C PRO A 16 11.12 -1.30 -26.81
N ILE A 17 9.81 -1.46 -26.83
CA ILE A 17 8.93 -1.43 -25.65
C ILE A 17 9.15 -2.75 -24.88
N GLN A 18 9.17 -2.69 -23.55
CA GLN A 18 9.28 -3.87 -22.68
C GLN A 18 8.29 -4.96 -23.11
N SER A 19 8.80 -6.09 -23.64
CA SER A 19 7.99 -7.26 -23.93
C SER A 19 7.65 -8.00 -22.65
N SER A 20 6.38 -8.33 -22.47
CA SER A 20 5.92 -9.25 -21.44
C SER A 20 6.26 -10.68 -21.86
N ASP A 21 7.07 -11.39 -21.06
CA ASP A 21 7.41 -12.78 -21.32
C ASP A 21 6.15 -13.67 -21.16
N LYS A 22 5.63 -14.16 -22.28
CA LYS A 22 4.65 -15.27 -22.31
C LYS A 22 5.41 -16.58 -22.50
N HIS A 23 5.37 -17.42 -21.47
CA HIS A 23 5.86 -18.79 -21.53
C HIS A 23 4.95 -19.64 -22.42
N ASP A 24 5.51 -20.29 -23.44
CA ASP A 24 4.88 -21.37 -24.21
C ASP A 24 5.80 -22.60 -24.18
N PRO A 25 5.35 -23.79 -23.74
CA PRO A 25 6.21 -24.97 -23.63
C PRO A 25 6.05 -25.87 -24.85
N GLY A 26 7.10 -25.99 -25.67
CA GLY A 26 7.11 -27.05 -26.68
C GLY A 26 8.29 -27.00 -27.65
N LYS A 27 9.35 -27.75 -27.33
CA LYS A 27 9.87 -28.86 -28.17
C LYS A 27 11.17 -29.43 -27.60
N ASN A 28 11.13 -30.75 -27.37
CA ASN A 28 12.26 -31.62 -27.07
C ASN A 28 13.29 -31.60 -28.21
N SER A 29 14.58 -31.63 -27.84
CA SER A 29 15.53 -32.51 -28.52
C SER A 29 16.60 -32.98 -27.55
N THR A 30 16.83 -34.28 -27.62
CA THR A 30 17.71 -35.14 -26.82
C THR A 30 19.19 -34.99 -27.20
N SER A 31 20.11 -35.03 -26.23
CA SER A 31 21.13 -36.08 -26.17
C SER A 31 22.00 -35.98 -24.92
N SER A 32 22.33 -37.17 -24.42
CA SER A 32 22.97 -37.53 -23.17
C SER A 32 24.49 -37.27 -23.14
N SER A 33 25.03 -36.98 -21.97
CA SER A 33 26.04 -37.87 -21.37
C SER A 33 26.18 -37.60 -19.87
N ALA A 34 26.05 -38.67 -19.10
CA ALA A 34 26.16 -38.68 -17.66
C ALA A 34 27.63 -38.61 -17.23
N SER A 35 27.92 -37.82 -16.20
CA SER A 35 28.94 -38.20 -15.22
C SER A 35 28.37 -37.93 -13.83
N LYS A 36 28.26 -39.03 -13.08
CA LYS A 36 27.81 -39.06 -11.69
C LYS A 36 28.92 -38.48 -10.83
N SER A 37 28.64 -37.39 -10.12
CA SER A 37 29.34 -37.08 -8.87
C SER A 37 28.29 -36.82 -7.81
N GLU A 38 28.23 -37.80 -6.93
CA GLU A 38 27.39 -37.99 -5.75
C GLU A 38 27.08 -36.73 -4.95
N ASP A 39 25.77 -36.57 -4.81
CA ASP A 39 25.02 -35.97 -3.72
C ASP A 39 25.68 -36.19 -2.33
N LYS A 40 26.17 -35.10 -1.75
CA LYS A 40 26.30 -34.93 -0.30
C LYS A 40 25.70 -33.59 0.09
N SER A 41 24.39 -33.62 0.28
CA SER A 41 23.67 -32.88 1.31
C SER A 41 24.56 -32.31 2.42
N ARG A 42 24.82 -31.00 2.32
CA ARG A 42 24.94 -30.13 3.48
C ARG A 42 23.81 -29.13 3.39
N GLU A 43 22.66 -29.51 3.95
CA GLU A 43 21.71 -28.51 4.49
C GLU A 43 22.41 -27.80 5.64
N GLN A 44 23.33 -26.88 5.31
CA GLN A 44 23.60 -25.78 6.20
C GLN A 44 22.31 -24.97 6.24
N SER A 45 21.60 -25.04 7.36
CA SER A 45 20.50 -24.12 7.68
C SER A 45 20.93 -22.71 7.32
N GLN A 46 20.43 -22.20 6.19
CA GLN A 46 20.90 -20.92 5.68
C GLN A 46 20.39 -19.84 6.62
N ARG A 47 21.31 -19.16 7.31
CA ARG A 47 20.97 -18.08 8.23
C ARG A 47 20.19 -16.99 7.50
N ILE A 48 19.07 -16.56 8.09
CA ILE A 48 18.20 -15.51 7.54
C ILE A 48 19.06 -14.24 7.29
N PRO A 49 19.01 -13.64 6.09
CA PRO A 49 19.77 -12.44 5.80
C PRO A 49 19.22 -11.24 6.58
N ARG A 50 20.06 -10.24 6.86
CA ARG A 50 19.65 -9.02 7.60
C ARG A 50 18.63 -8.16 6.86
N ALA A 51 18.62 -8.25 5.53
CA ALA A 51 17.62 -7.63 4.69
C ALA A 51 17.11 -8.65 3.68
N ILE A 52 15.80 -8.65 3.47
CA ILE A 52 15.12 -9.52 2.51
C ILE A 52 14.49 -8.67 1.41
N ARG A 53 14.58 -9.16 0.18
CA ARG A 53 13.97 -8.55 -0.99
C ARG A 53 12.58 -9.12 -1.19
N ALA A 54 11.59 -8.25 -1.41
CA ALA A 54 10.20 -8.60 -1.62
C ALA A 54 9.98 -9.20 -3.02
N VAL A 55 10.32 -10.47 -3.15
CA VAL A 55 10.18 -11.29 -4.37
C VAL A 55 9.70 -12.69 -3.98
N LYS A 56 9.01 -13.37 -4.90
CA LYS A 56 8.50 -14.73 -4.69
C LYS A 56 9.61 -15.75 -4.50
N ASP A 57 10.71 -15.62 -5.25
CA ASP A 57 11.89 -16.48 -5.11
C ASP A 57 13.18 -15.65 -5.18
N SER A 58 13.87 -15.54 -4.05
CA SER A 58 15.11 -14.78 -3.93
C SER A 58 16.32 -15.45 -4.58
N ARG A 59 16.22 -16.73 -4.95
CA ARG A 59 17.31 -17.52 -5.55
C ARG A 59 17.49 -17.21 -7.04
N VAL A 60 16.39 -16.83 -7.71
CA VAL A 60 16.35 -16.55 -9.15
C VAL A 60 16.52 -15.05 -9.46
N SER A 61 16.26 -14.19 -8.48
CA SER A 61 15.96 -12.77 -8.70
C SER A 61 17.15 -11.81 -8.52
N LYS A 62 18.39 -12.28 -8.39
CA LYS A 62 19.55 -11.44 -8.03
C LYS A 62 20.07 -10.54 -9.16
N ASP A 63 19.99 -10.98 -10.42
CA ASP A 63 20.80 -10.37 -11.50
C ASP A 63 20.00 -9.54 -12.52
N SER A 64 18.67 -9.46 -12.42
CA SER A 64 17.81 -8.87 -13.47
C SER A 64 16.90 -7.70 -13.05
N LEU A 65 16.95 -7.26 -11.79
CA LEU A 65 16.03 -6.24 -11.28
C LEU A 65 16.69 -4.86 -11.16
N GLY A 66 16.08 -3.84 -11.77
CA GLY A 66 16.38 -2.44 -11.49
C GLY A 66 16.07 -2.06 -10.03
N ARG A 67 16.43 -0.83 -9.64
CA ARG A 67 16.28 -0.38 -8.24
C ARG A 67 14.80 -0.20 -7.89
N THR A 68 14.49 -0.13 -6.60
CA THR A 68 13.14 0.18 -6.15
C THR A 68 13.06 1.60 -5.59
N LEU A 69 12.21 2.45 -6.18
CA LEU A 69 11.85 3.76 -5.62
C LEU A 69 10.59 3.58 -4.78
N VAL A 70 10.69 3.83 -3.48
CA VAL A 70 9.61 3.71 -2.51
C VAL A 70 9.17 5.09 -2.05
N ILE A 71 7.92 5.45 -2.31
CA ILE A 71 7.34 6.75 -1.94
C ILE A 71 6.22 6.51 -0.95
N CYS A 72 6.31 7.14 0.22
CA CYS A 72 5.41 6.96 1.34
C CYS A 72 4.81 8.33 1.72
N LEU A 73 3.51 8.53 1.50
CA LEU A 73 2.81 9.78 1.82
C LEU A 73 1.80 9.56 2.93
N ASP A 74 1.95 10.29 4.03
CA ASP A 74 1.12 10.06 5.23
C ASP A 74 -0.27 10.71 5.18
N GLY A 75 -1.15 10.29 6.09
CA GLY A 75 -2.44 10.91 6.33
C GLY A 75 -2.29 12.32 6.90
N THR A 76 -3.33 13.13 6.84
CA THR A 76 -3.21 14.55 7.26
C THR A 76 -3.20 14.67 8.77
N GLY A 77 -2.27 15.48 9.29
CA GLY A 77 -1.99 15.57 10.71
C GLY A 77 -1.02 14.50 11.19
N ASP A 78 -0.81 13.41 10.43
CA ASP A 78 0.08 12.33 10.81
C ASP A 78 1.54 12.67 10.53
N GLN A 79 2.41 12.37 11.49
CA GLN A 79 3.85 12.55 11.42
C GLN A 79 4.53 11.46 12.26
N PHE A 80 5.86 11.50 12.34
CA PHE A 80 6.58 10.63 13.27
C PHE A 80 6.43 11.15 14.70
N ASP A 81 5.74 10.40 15.54
CA ASP A 81 5.48 10.70 16.95
C ASP A 81 5.20 9.42 17.78
N GLN A 82 4.39 9.55 18.84
CA GLN A 82 4.12 8.47 19.81
C GLN A 82 3.01 7.52 19.36
N ASP A 83 2.26 7.85 18.31
CA ASP A 83 1.13 7.11 17.76
C ASP A 83 1.24 7.05 16.23
N ASN A 84 2.25 6.31 15.76
CA ASN A 84 2.63 6.32 14.35
C ASN A 84 1.58 5.65 13.43
N SER A 85 1.53 6.15 12.20
CA SER A 85 0.78 5.51 11.12
C SER A 85 1.47 4.25 10.59
N ASN A 86 0.72 3.41 9.89
CA ASN A 86 1.25 2.27 9.13
C ASN A 86 2.21 2.71 8.01
N VAL A 87 2.12 3.97 7.55
CA VAL A 87 3.10 4.52 6.59
C VAL A 87 4.46 4.67 7.27
N VAL A 88 4.49 5.20 8.50
CA VAL A 88 5.73 5.30 9.30
C VAL A 88 6.26 3.92 9.68
N HIS A 89 5.40 2.99 10.12
CA HIS A 89 5.83 1.63 10.42
C HIS A 89 6.35 0.88 9.17
N LEU A 90 5.78 1.11 7.99
CA LEU A 90 6.34 0.58 6.74
C LEU A 90 7.73 1.18 6.50
N VAL A 91 7.88 2.51 6.63
CA VAL A 91 9.17 3.20 6.44
C VAL A 91 10.23 2.70 7.42
N SER A 92 9.86 2.40 8.67
CA SER A 92 10.80 1.86 9.67
C SER A 92 11.39 0.51 9.22
N CYS A 93 10.60 -0.30 8.49
CA CYS A 93 11.00 -1.59 7.95
C CYS A 93 11.91 -1.52 6.73
N LEU A 94 11.95 -0.39 6.01
CA LEU A 94 12.73 -0.28 4.77
C LEU A 94 14.25 -0.22 5.05
N LYS A 95 15.04 -0.91 4.22
CA LYS A 95 16.48 -0.68 4.10
C LYS A 95 16.71 0.67 3.39
N LYS A 96 17.54 1.54 3.97
CA LYS A 96 17.68 2.96 3.54
C LYS A 96 19.12 3.39 3.27
N ASP A 97 20.08 2.52 3.58
CA ASP A 97 21.53 2.73 3.50
C ASP A 97 22.14 2.26 2.17
N ASP A 98 21.33 1.80 1.21
CA ASP A 98 21.78 1.35 -0.11
C ASP A 98 20.98 2.01 -1.26
N PRO A 99 21.31 3.26 -1.65
CA PRO A 99 20.66 3.97 -2.75
C PRO A 99 20.94 3.37 -4.14
N SER A 100 21.89 2.42 -4.23
CA SER A 100 22.15 1.69 -5.46
C SER A 100 21.12 0.59 -5.71
N SER A 101 20.42 0.12 -4.67
CA SER A 101 19.34 -0.87 -4.77
C SER A 101 17.95 -0.29 -4.48
N GLN A 102 17.84 0.67 -3.56
CA GLN A 102 16.55 1.21 -3.11
C GLN A 102 16.67 2.67 -2.67
N VAL A 103 15.72 3.50 -3.10
CA VAL A 103 15.61 4.90 -2.66
C VAL A 103 14.25 5.11 -2.02
N THR A 104 14.21 5.72 -0.83
CA THR A 104 12.99 5.96 -0.07
C THR A 104 12.71 7.44 0.07
N TYR A 105 11.45 7.83 -0.13
CA TYR A 105 10.94 9.17 0.16
C TYR A 105 9.74 9.05 1.09
N TYR A 106 9.80 9.74 2.24
CA TYR A 106 8.68 9.90 3.16
C TYR A 106 8.27 11.37 3.20
N GLN A 107 6.97 11.62 3.21
CA GLN A 107 6.41 12.94 3.41
C GLN A 107 5.31 12.85 4.48
N SER A 108 5.49 13.60 5.57
CA SER A 108 4.50 13.76 6.62
C SER A 108 3.18 14.31 6.07
N GLY A 109 2.12 14.16 6.84
CA GLY A 109 0.79 14.63 6.53
C GLY A 109 0.69 16.10 6.18
N ILE A 110 -0.29 16.45 5.35
CA ILE A 110 -0.64 17.86 5.11
C ILE A 110 -0.91 18.53 6.49
N GLY A 111 -0.45 19.78 6.66
CA GLY A 111 -0.72 20.57 7.87
C GLY A 111 0.19 20.27 9.08
N THR A 112 1.22 19.43 8.94
CA THR A 112 2.19 19.13 10.01
C THR A 112 3.35 20.12 10.11
N TYR A 113 3.63 20.87 9.03
CA TYR A 113 4.80 21.75 8.92
C TYR A 113 4.58 23.19 9.43
N ASP A 114 3.36 23.55 9.83
CA ASP A 114 3.04 24.89 10.32
C ASP A 114 3.15 24.91 11.86
N ASP A 115 4.15 25.63 12.41
CA ASP A 115 4.43 25.76 13.86
C ASP A 115 3.27 26.35 14.69
N SER A 116 2.25 26.90 14.03
CA SER A 116 0.97 27.22 14.63
C SER A 116 0.16 25.94 14.80
N GLY A 117 0.54 25.14 15.79
CA GLY A 117 -0.04 23.83 16.08
C GLY A 117 -1.56 23.82 15.95
N LEU A 118 -2.05 22.86 15.17
CA LEU A 118 -3.47 22.57 15.01
C LEU A 118 -4.05 22.27 16.40
N LYS A 119 -4.70 23.27 17.01
CA LYS A 119 -5.49 23.05 18.24
C LYS A 119 -6.60 22.06 17.89
N GLY A 120 -6.67 20.97 18.66
CA GLY A 120 -7.59 19.86 18.41
C GLY A 120 -9.05 20.28 18.23
N GLY A 121 -9.80 19.49 17.44
CA GLY A 121 -11.24 19.66 17.22
C GLY A 121 -11.61 20.22 15.84
N PHE A 122 -12.71 20.99 15.80
CA PHE A 122 -13.34 21.51 14.57
C PHE A 122 -12.45 22.49 13.78
N SER A 123 -11.59 23.27 14.46
CA SER A 123 -10.62 24.17 13.82
C SER A 123 -9.67 23.41 12.93
N ALA A 124 -9.10 22.31 13.44
CA ALA A 124 -8.22 21.46 12.66
C ALA A 124 -8.94 20.88 11.42
N ALA A 125 -10.19 20.44 11.53
CA ALA A 125 -10.95 19.93 10.40
C ALA A 125 -11.20 20.98 9.29
N VAL A 126 -11.34 22.26 9.66
CA VAL A 126 -11.54 23.39 8.74
C VAL A 126 -10.21 23.88 8.16
N ASP A 127 -9.14 23.99 8.95
CA ASP A 127 -7.81 24.39 8.47
C ASP A 127 -7.21 23.33 7.52
N MET A 128 -7.44 22.05 7.84
CA MET A 128 -7.12 20.91 6.98
C MET A 128 -7.87 20.90 5.64
N ALA A 129 -8.90 21.75 5.45
CA ALA A 129 -9.67 21.87 4.22
C ALA A 129 -9.12 22.93 3.24
N VAL A 130 -8.11 23.72 3.62
CA VAL A 130 -7.48 24.69 2.72
C VAL A 130 -6.59 23.94 1.73
N GLY A 131 -7.12 23.71 0.53
CA GLY A 131 -6.53 22.87 -0.53
C GLY A 131 -5.21 23.34 -1.15
N SER A 132 -4.41 24.16 -0.45
CA SER A 132 -3.05 24.56 -0.84
C SER A 132 -2.04 23.41 -0.66
N GLY A 133 -2.18 22.58 0.37
CA GLY A 133 -1.22 21.51 0.70
C GLY A 133 -1.18 20.34 -0.29
N LEU A 134 -2.34 19.90 -0.80
CA LEU A 134 -2.42 18.73 -1.70
C LEU A 134 -1.57 18.92 -2.97
N GLY A 135 -1.67 20.09 -3.61
CA GLY A 135 -0.91 20.37 -4.83
C GLY A 135 0.59 20.44 -4.57
N THR A 136 1.01 20.90 -3.39
CA THR A 136 2.42 20.89 -2.97
C THR A 136 2.92 19.47 -2.82
N HIS A 137 2.22 18.60 -2.09
CA HIS A 137 2.62 17.20 -1.89
C HIS A 137 2.70 16.42 -3.21
N VAL A 138 1.73 16.60 -4.13
CA VAL A 138 1.78 16.00 -5.47
C VAL A 138 3.01 16.48 -6.24
N LYS A 139 3.30 17.79 -6.25
CA LYS A 139 4.47 18.35 -6.94
C LYS A 139 5.80 17.89 -6.33
N ASP A 140 5.87 17.76 -5.01
CA ASP A 140 7.10 17.37 -4.31
C ASP A 140 7.42 15.89 -4.54
N SER A 141 6.42 15.00 -4.43
CA SER A 141 6.57 13.58 -4.76
C SER A 141 6.87 13.37 -6.25
N TYR A 142 6.23 14.14 -7.15
CA TYR A 142 6.58 14.17 -8.57
C TYR A 142 8.03 14.63 -8.78
N ARG A 143 8.47 15.70 -8.10
CA ARG A 143 9.84 16.21 -8.16
C ARG A 143 10.85 15.16 -7.68
N PHE A 144 10.54 14.43 -6.63
CA PHE A 144 11.38 13.34 -6.14
C PHE A 144 11.55 12.25 -7.21
N LEU A 145 10.46 11.78 -7.82
CA LEU A 145 10.53 10.82 -8.94
C LEU A 145 11.36 11.37 -10.09
N MET A 146 11.09 12.61 -10.48
CA MET A 146 11.76 13.31 -11.58
C MET A 146 13.28 13.28 -11.40
N GLN A 147 13.76 13.47 -10.16
CA GLN A 147 15.19 13.55 -9.84
C GLN A 147 15.88 12.21 -9.68
N ASN A 148 15.14 11.16 -9.29
CA ASN A 148 15.74 9.91 -8.83
C ASN A 148 15.52 8.73 -9.78
N TYR A 149 14.47 8.78 -10.61
CA TYR A 149 14.12 7.70 -11.51
C TYR A 149 15.21 7.44 -12.55
N ARG A 150 15.60 6.18 -12.67
CA ARG A 150 16.41 5.65 -13.77
C ARG A 150 15.60 4.61 -14.51
N GLU A 151 15.89 4.47 -15.80
CA GLU A 151 15.26 3.43 -16.61
C GLU A 151 15.46 2.05 -15.96
N GLY A 152 14.39 1.25 -15.94
CA GLY A 152 14.36 -0.05 -15.28
C GLY A 152 14.01 -0.02 -13.78
N ASP A 153 13.98 1.15 -13.13
CA ASP A 153 13.57 1.23 -11.73
C ASP A 153 12.08 0.89 -11.55
N LYS A 154 11.75 0.16 -10.47
CA LYS A 154 10.38 -0.12 -10.03
C LYS A 154 9.88 0.97 -9.11
N ILE A 155 8.73 1.57 -9.43
CA ILE A 155 8.09 2.59 -8.60
C ILE A 155 7.02 1.94 -7.73
N CYS A 156 7.19 2.05 -6.41
CA CYS A 156 6.26 1.56 -5.40
C CYS A 156 5.74 2.72 -4.55
N LEU A 157 4.42 2.90 -4.54
CA LEU A 157 3.75 4.03 -3.92
C LEU A 157 2.91 3.56 -2.73
N PHE A 158 3.06 4.22 -1.59
CA PHE A 158 2.31 3.94 -0.37
C PHE A 158 1.69 5.19 0.20
N GLY A 159 0.49 5.05 0.77
CA GLY A 159 -0.09 6.13 1.53
C GLY A 159 -1.26 5.72 2.40
N PHE A 160 -1.58 6.59 3.36
CA PHE A 160 -2.72 6.46 4.24
C PHE A 160 -3.65 7.66 4.09
N SER A 161 -4.97 7.45 4.19
CA SER A 161 -5.96 8.52 4.26
C SER A 161 -5.90 9.47 3.05
N ARG A 162 -5.55 10.74 3.28
CA ARG A 162 -5.29 11.76 2.24
C ARG A 162 -3.94 11.61 1.56
N GLY A 163 -2.96 10.99 2.22
CA GLY A 163 -1.74 10.51 1.58
C GLY A 163 -2.03 9.49 0.48
N SER A 164 -2.96 8.55 0.72
CA SER A 164 -3.48 7.63 -0.30
C SER A 164 -4.09 8.37 -1.49
N TYR A 165 -4.89 9.41 -1.21
CA TYR A 165 -5.47 10.25 -2.27
C TYR A 165 -4.40 11.00 -3.06
N THR A 166 -3.36 11.48 -2.38
CA THR A 166 -2.20 12.17 -2.98
C THR A 166 -1.41 11.22 -3.89
N ILE A 167 -1.17 9.97 -3.46
CA ILE A 167 -0.56 8.91 -4.28
C ILE A 167 -1.37 8.67 -5.56
N ARG A 168 -2.70 8.61 -5.46
CA ARG A 168 -3.57 8.44 -6.63
C ARG A 168 -3.53 9.65 -7.57
N CYS A 169 -3.42 10.85 -7.02
CA CYS A 169 -3.22 12.07 -7.83
C CYS A 169 -1.85 12.09 -8.51
N LEU A 170 -0.80 11.65 -7.82
CA LEU A 170 0.54 11.48 -8.40
C LEU A 170 0.49 10.48 -9.56
N ALA A 171 -0.14 9.32 -9.36
CA ALA A 171 -0.34 8.34 -10.42
C ALA A 171 -1.13 8.91 -11.62
N GLY A 172 -2.18 9.70 -11.35
CA GLY A 172 -2.94 10.41 -12.39
C GLY A 172 -2.11 11.47 -13.13
N MET A 173 -1.21 12.18 -12.44
CA MET A 173 -0.29 13.14 -13.05
C MET A 173 0.71 12.43 -13.95
N LEU A 174 1.38 11.39 -13.46
CA LEU A 174 2.30 10.57 -14.25
C LEU A 174 1.61 9.97 -15.49
N HIS A 175 0.36 9.53 -15.32
CA HIS A 175 -0.47 9.03 -16.41
C HIS A 175 -0.62 10.10 -17.52
N LYS A 176 -1.13 11.27 -17.14
CA LYS A 176 -1.64 12.27 -18.06
C LYS A 176 -0.53 13.11 -18.68
N VAL A 177 0.47 13.51 -17.90
CA VAL A 177 1.53 14.44 -18.35
C VAL A 177 2.92 13.79 -18.46
N GLY A 178 3.11 12.56 -17.96
CA GLY A 178 4.42 11.87 -17.97
C GLY A 178 5.41 12.42 -16.93
N LEU A 179 6.62 11.85 -16.91
CA LEU A 179 7.69 12.27 -16.02
C LEU A 179 8.70 13.18 -16.74
N LEU A 180 8.96 14.36 -16.18
CA LEU A 180 9.97 15.28 -16.68
C LEU A 180 11.40 14.75 -16.42
N PRO A 181 12.40 15.18 -17.21
CA PRO A 181 13.80 14.97 -16.89
C PRO A 181 14.23 15.68 -15.59
N ALA A 182 15.17 15.08 -14.86
CA ALA A 182 15.59 15.46 -13.49
C ALA A 182 15.88 16.95 -13.22
N HIS A 183 16.33 17.68 -14.22
CA HIS A 183 16.79 19.07 -14.04
C HIS A 183 15.74 20.11 -14.47
N ASN A 184 14.61 19.70 -15.03
CA ASN A 184 13.61 20.63 -15.58
C ASN A 184 12.58 21.11 -14.53
N ARG A 185 13.06 21.52 -13.35
CA ARG A 185 12.23 21.85 -12.18
C ARG A 185 11.22 22.97 -12.43
N ALA A 186 11.55 23.93 -13.29
CA ALA A 186 10.66 25.04 -13.64
C ALA A 186 9.37 24.57 -14.32
N GLN A 187 9.41 23.41 -15.01
CA GLN A 187 8.26 22.87 -15.74
C GLN A 187 7.25 22.14 -14.85
N ILE A 188 7.58 21.83 -13.59
CA ILE A 188 6.69 21.09 -12.67
C ILE A 188 5.37 21.85 -12.46
N SER A 189 5.42 23.17 -12.32
CA SER A 189 4.21 23.99 -12.15
C SER A 189 3.29 23.94 -13.36
N PHE A 190 3.86 23.90 -14.57
CA PHE A 190 3.11 23.77 -15.83
C PHE A 190 2.55 22.36 -15.99
N ALA A 191 3.36 21.33 -15.76
CA ALA A 191 2.92 19.94 -15.75
C ALA A 191 1.74 19.73 -14.79
N TYR A 192 1.81 20.29 -13.59
CA TYR A 192 0.71 20.24 -12.62
C TYR A 192 -0.52 21.01 -13.12
N LYS A 193 -0.34 22.19 -13.72
CA LYS A 193 -1.44 22.97 -14.32
C LYS A 193 -2.19 22.17 -15.38
N PHE A 194 -1.47 21.54 -16.31
CA PHE A 194 -2.05 20.69 -17.36
C PHE A 194 -2.72 19.44 -16.79
N TYR A 195 -2.10 18.82 -15.78
CA TYR A 195 -2.70 17.68 -15.08
C TYR A 195 -4.11 18.01 -14.53
N ARG A 196 -4.27 19.16 -13.87
CA ARG A 196 -5.56 19.55 -13.27
C ARG A 196 -6.67 19.87 -14.28
N ASP A 197 -6.32 20.19 -15.52
CA ASP A 197 -7.26 20.65 -16.54
C ASP A 197 -7.91 19.47 -17.29
N ASP A 198 -9.09 19.04 -16.86
CA ASP A 198 -9.81 17.89 -17.44
C ASP A 198 -10.63 18.22 -18.70
N SER A 199 -10.46 19.42 -19.28
CA SER A 199 -11.09 19.77 -20.55
C SER A 199 -10.48 18.97 -21.73
N PRO A 200 -11.20 18.78 -22.85
CA PRO A 200 -10.63 18.20 -24.07
C PRO A 200 -9.35 18.91 -24.53
N GLU A 201 -9.28 20.22 -24.38
CA GLU A 201 -8.10 21.04 -24.67
C GLU A 201 -6.96 20.76 -23.70
N GLY A 202 -7.26 20.66 -22.40
CA GLY A 202 -6.30 20.28 -21.37
C GLY A 202 -5.71 18.88 -21.60
N TRP A 203 -6.50 17.96 -22.13
CA TRP A 203 -6.08 16.63 -22.57
C TRP A 203 -5.12 16.67 -23.75
N LYS A 204 -5.49 17.39 -24.81
CA LYS A 204 -4.62 17.59 -25.98
C LYS A 204 -3.29 18.22 -25.58
N MET A 205 -3.34 19.29 -24.77
CA MET A 205 -2.15 19.97 -24.28
C MET A 205 -1.28 19.07 -23.39
N SER A 206 -1.90 18.22 -22.55
CA SER A 206 -1.16 17.26 -21.73
C SER A 206 -0.44 16.22 -22.59
N ALA A 207 -1.08 15.72 -23.66
CA ALA A 207 -0.48 14.77 -24.59
C ALA A 207 0.69 15.39 -25.36
N ASP A 208 0.51 16.62 -25.87
CA ASP A 208 1.57 17.36 -26.57
C ASP A 208 2.76 17.66 -25.63
N PHE A 209 2.47 18.11 -24.40
CA PHE A 209 3.49 18.34 -23.37
C PHE A 209 4.26 17.04 -23.04
N LYS A 210 3.52 15.95 -22.84
CA LYS A 210 4.08 14.63 -22.53
C LYS A 210 5.01 14.14 -23.65
N LYS A 211 4.57 14.25 -24.91
CA LYS A 211 5.35 13.88 -26.09
C LYS A 211 6.62 14.72 -26.25
N THR A 212 6.54 15.99 -25.90
CA THR A 212 7.63 16.96 -26.12
C THR A 212 8.69 16.92 -25.01
N PHE A 213 8.27 16.84 -23.76
CA PHE A 213 9.15 17.09 -22.61
C PHE A 213 9.31 15.91 -21.65
N CYS A 214 8.49 14.87 -21.74
CA CYS A 214 8.41 13.84 -20.71
C CYS A 214 8.75 12.44 -21.23
N THR A 215 9.05 11.55 -20.30
CA THR A 215 9.13 10.11 -20.53
C THR A 215 7.88 9.42 -19.97
N ASN A 216 7.53 8.29 -20.59
CA ASN A 216 6.52 7.38 -20.06
C ASN A 216 7.14 6.51 -18.97
N ILE A 217 6.49 6.44 -17.81
CA ILE A 217 6.88 5.54 -16.73
C ILE A 217 5.66 4.74 -16.25
N ASN A 218 5.90 3.51 -15.83
CA ASN A 218 4.89 2.64 -15.25
C ASN A 218 5.02 2.61 -13.73
N ILE A 219 3.90 2.38 -13.05
CA ILE A 219 3.88 2.23 -11.59
C ILE A 219 3.74 0.74 -11.31
N HIS A 220 4.74 0.18 -10.63
CA HIS A 220 4.75 -1.25 -10.35
C HIS A 220 3.72 -1.60 -9.26
N PHE A 221 3.68 -0.82 -8.18
CA PHE A 221 2.83 -1.14 -7.04
C PHE A 221 2.25 0.11 -6.38
N VAL A 222 0.96 0.05 -6.04
CA VAL A 222 0.28 1.04 -5.19
C VAL A 222 -0.34 0.31 -4.02
N GLY A 223 0.16 0.56 -2.81
CA GLY A 223 -0.36 0.01 -1.57
C GLY A 223 -0.92 1.12 -0.67
N ILE A 224 -2.23 1.14 -0.46
CA ILE A 224 -2.87 2.23 0.29
C ILE A 224 -3.74 1.73 1.44
N TRP A 225 -3.78 2.52 2.51
CA TRP A 225 -4.69 2.33 3.65
C TRP A 225 -5.80 3.39 3.63
N ASP A 226 -7.03 2.91 3.75
CA ASP A 226 -8.30 3.62 3.87
C ASP A 226 -8.35 4.97 3.14
N CYS A 227 -8.28 4.95 1.81
CA CYS A 227 -8.20 6.15 0.99
C CYS A 227 -9.45 7.02 1.15
N VAL A 228 -9.27 8.27 1.59
CA VAL A 228 -10.34 9.27 1.67
C VAL A 228 -9.97 10.50 0.85
N ALA A 229 -10.93 11.03 0.09
CA ALA A 229 -10.74 12.29 -0.62
C ALA A 229 -10.77 13.48 0.36
N SER A 230 -10.43 14.69 -0.14
CA SER A 230 -10.46 15.91 0.67
C SER A 230 -11.76 16.07 1.47
N VAL A 231 -11.60 16.30 2.78
CA VAL A 231 -12.67 16.47 3.78
C VAL A 231 -13.33 17.86 3.76
N GLY A 232 -12.93 18.74 2.83
CA GLY A 232 -13.41 20.12 2.77
C GLY A 232 -14.86 20.31 2.30
N PHE A 233 -15.36 21.54 2.47
CA PHE A 233 -16.73 21.93 2.09
C PHE A 233 -16.98 21.88 0.58
N ILE A 234 -15.93 22.04 -0.25
CA ILE A 234 -15.98 21.92 -1.70
C ILE A 234 -15.03 20.79 -2.14
N PRO A 235 -15.56 19.64 -2.59
CA PRO A 235 -14.71 18.53 -3.05
C PRO A 235 -14.06 18.90 -4.39
N ARG A 236 -12.82 19.40 -4.36
CA ARG A 236 -11.98 19.53 -5.55
C ARG A 236 -11.44 18.15 -5.91
N LYS A 237 -12.14 17.45 -6.81
CA LYS A 237 -11.67 16.18 -7.35
C LYS A 237 -10.65 16.47 -8.44
N LEU A 238 -9.43 15.99 -8.26
CA LEU A 238 -8.44 16.00 -9.33
C LEU A 238 -8.71 14.84 -10.31
N PRO A 239 -8.40 15.01 -11.61
CA PRO A 239 -8.55 13.97 -12.61
C PRO A 239 -7.85 12.68 -12.18
N PHE A 240 -8.48 11.54 -12.45
CA PHE A 240 -7.96 10.20 -12.16
C PHE A 240 -7.63 9.86 -10.70
N SER A 241 -7.97 10.72 -9.76
CA SER A 241 -7.86 10.41 -8.33
C SER A 241 -8.64 9.15 -7.91
N LYS A 242 -9.56 8.67 -8.76
CA LYS A 242 -10.28 7.41 -8.56
C LYS A 242 -9.81 6.26 -9.46
N SER A 243 -9.26 6.51 -10.65
CA SER A 243 -8.74 5.45 -11.53
C SER A 243 -7.96 6.09 -12.69
N PRO A 244 -6.63 6.15 -12.67
CA PRO A 244 -5.86 6.49 -13.87
C PRO A 244 -6.02 5.39 -14.93
N THR A 245 -5.99 5.77 -16.21
CA THR A 245 -6.05 4.83 -17.35
C THR A 245 -4.67 4.30 -17.79
N ASN A 246 -3.59 4.49 -17.00
CA ASN A 246 -2.25 3.94 -17.29
C ASN A 246 -1.86 2.89 -16.24
N CYS A 247 -0.95 2.03 -16.66
CA CYS A 247 -0.38 0.84 -16.03
C CYS A 247 0.10 1.07 -14.58
N ILE A 248 -0.83 1.05 -13.64
CA ILE A 248 -0.55 0.53 -12.30
C ILE A 248 -0.61 -0.99 -12.45
N HIS A 249 0.48 -1.70 -12.22
CA HIS A 249 0.47 -3.16 -12.39
C HIS A 249 -0.32 -3.80 -11.25
N TYR A 250 -0.02 -3.39 -10.01
CA TYR A 250 -0.68 -3.90 -8.81
C TYR A 250 -1.24 -2.76 -7.97
N PHE A 251 -2.52 -2.85 -7.62
CA PHE A 251 -3.21 -1.95 -6.71
C PHE A 251 -3.75 -2.73 -5.52
N ARG A 252 -3.36 -2.35 -4.31
CA ARG A 252 -3.73 -2.98 -3.04
C ARG A 252 -4.31 -1.93 -2.10
N HIS A 253 -5.50 -2.18 -1.57
CA HIS A 253 -6.21 -1.23 -0.73
C HIS A 253 -6.80 -1.91 0.50
N ALA A 254 -6.30 -1.55 1.68
CA ALA A 254 -6.88 -1.95 2.96
C ALA A 254 -7.95 -0.94 3.38
N MET A 255 -9.19 -1.37 3.59
CA MET A 255 -10.34 -0.50 3.85
C MET A 255 -10.95 -0.75 5.24
N ALA A 256 -11.35 0.33 5.93
CA ALA A 256 -11.93 0.26 7.27
C ALA A 256 -13.44 -0.03 7.23
N LEU A 257 -13.88 -1.12 7.86
CA LEU A 257 -15.29 -1.51 7.99
C LEU A 257 -16.07 -0.57 8.91
N ASP A 258 -15.49 -0.23 10.06
CA ASP A 258 -16.20 0.44 11.15
C ASP A 258 -16.14 1.97 11.08
N GLU A 259 -15.45 2.55 10.11
CA GLU A 259 -15.44 4.01 9.89
C GLU A 259 -16.79 4.48 9.33
N HIS A 260 -17.39 5.50 9.97
CA HIS A 260 -18.74 5.95 9.68
C HIS A 260 -18.95 7.48 9.72
N ARG A 261 -17.87 8.25 9.85
CA ARG A 261 -17.91 9.71 9.66
C ARG A 261 -18.24 10.05 8.22
N GLY A 262 -19.23 10.92 8.00
CA GLY A 262 -19.79 11.24 6.69
C GLY A 262 -18.81 11.88 5.71
N LYS A 263 -17.73 12.49 6.21
CA LYS A 263 -16.63 13.07 5.41
C LYS A 263 -15.51 12.07 5.10
N PHE A 264 -15.47 10.91 5.76
CA PHE A 264 -14.47 9.84 5.57
C PHE A 264 -15.02 8.73 4.67
N LYS A 265 -15.48 9.13 3.47
CA LYS A 265 -15.97 8.16 2.47
C LYS A 265 -14.79 7.52 1.77
N VAL A 266 -14.76 6.18 1.81
CA VAL A 266 -13.75 5.39 1.14
C VAL A 266 -13.78 5.64 -0.37
N CYS A 267 -12.60 5.85 -0.95
CA CYS A 267 -12.38 6.01 -2.37
C CYS A 267 -11.91 4.68 -2.95
N GLN A 268 -12.87 3.81 -3.26
CA GLN A 268 -12.62 2.55 -3.95
C GLN A 268 -12.09 2.76 -5.38
N TRP A 269 -11.42 1.73 -5.90
CA TRP A 269 -11.09 1.63 -7.31
C TRP A 269 -12.37 1.64 -8.17
N GLN A 270 -12.34 2.28 -9.33
CA GLN A 270 -13.48 2.32 -10.24
C GLN A 270 -13.10 1.57 -11.52
N HIS A 271 -13.59 0.33 -11.64
CA HIS A 271 -13.54 -0.37 -12.92
C HIS A 271 -14.25 0.50 -13.96
N GLN A 272 -13.50 0.98 -14.95
CA GLN A 272 -14.08 1.82 -15.99
C GLN A 272 -15.04 0.96 -16.81
N ASN A 273 -16.23 1.49 -17.06
CA ASN A 273 -17.20 0.85 -17.93
C ASN A 273 -16.59 0.76 -19.35
N PRO A 274 -16.44 -0.43 -19.96
CA PRO A 274 -15.77 -0.61 -21.26
C PRO A 274 -16.33 0.30 -22.38
N ALA A 275 -17.58 0.74 -22.26
CA ALA A 275 -18.23 1.65 -23.20
C ALA A 275 -17.58 3.05 -23.33
N ARG A 276 -16.76 3.49 -22.36
CA ARG A 276 -16.03 4.77 -22.44
C ARG A 276 -14.70 4.71 -23.19
N LEU A 277 -14.32 3.53 -23.68
CA LEU A 277 -13.10 3.30 -24.47
C LEU A 277 -13.19 3.80 -25.93
N GLN A 278 -14.17 4.63 -26.30
CA GLN A 278 -14.32 5.10 -27.69
C GLN A 278 -13.30 6.16 -28.13
N HIS A 279 -12.44 6.65 -27.23
CA HIS A 279 -11.26 7.45 -27.61
C HIS A 279 -9.98 6.63 -27.41
N LYS A 280 -9.78 5.60 -28.26
CA LYS A 280 -8.52 4.85 -28.32
C LYS A 280 -7.45 5.66 -29.04
N SER A 281 -6.44 6.12 -28.32
CA SER A 281 -5.11 6.29 -28.90
C SER A 281 -4.54 4.90 -29.22
N HIS A 282 -3.96 4.73 -30.41
CA HIS A 282 -3.62 3.43 -31.00
C HIS A 282 -2.29 2.80 -30.54
N ASP A 283 -1.60 3.34 -29.53
CA ASP A 283 -0.16 3.08 -29.38
C ASP A 283 0.28 2.31 -28.12
N HIS A 284 -0.63 1.81 -27.27
CA HIS A 284 -0.22 1.05 -26.07
C HIS A 284 -1.04 -0.22 -25.84
N GLU A 285 -0.35 -1.34 -25.61
CA GLU A 285 -0.92 -2.59 -25.07
C GLU A 285 -1.56 -2.27 -23.72
N HIS A 286 -2.89 -2.35 -23.63
CA HIS A 286 -3.61 -2.11 -22.39
C HIS A 286 -3.30 -3.24 -21.40
N VAL A 287 -2.40 -3.00 -20.45
CA VAL A 287 -2.19 -3.89 -19.30
C VAL A 287 -3.28 -3.61 -18.28
N GLU A 288 -4.09 -4.62 -17.98
CA GLU A 288 -5.10 -4.55 -16.93
C GLU A 288 -4.42 -4.48 -15.55
N THR A 289 -4.88 -3.55 -14.70
CA THR A 289 -4.39 -3.43 -13.32
C THR A 289 -4.93 -4.59 -12.48
N ASP A 290 -4.04 -5.33 -11.81
CA ASP A 290 -4.42 -6.28 -10.77
C ASP A 290 -4.84 -5.49 -9.52
N VAL A 291 -6.15 -5.48 -9.23
CA VAL A 291 -6.76 -4.76 -8.12
C VAL A 291 -7.17 -5.74 -7.03
N LYS A 292 -6.75 -5.48 -5.78
CA LYS A 292 -7.24 -6.17 -4.59
C LYS A 292 -7.58 -5.16 -3.50
N GLU A 293 -8.87 -5.00 -3.24
CA GLU A 293 -9.39 -4.20 -2.13
C GLU A 293 -9.92 -5.16 -1.06
N VAL A 294 -9.50 -4.98 0.20
CA VAL A 294 -9.81 -5.87 1.32
C VAL A 294 -10.33 -5.07 2.50
N TRP A 295 -11.44 -5.51 3.07
CA TRP A 295 -12.06 -4.94 4.25
C TRP A 295 -11.45 -5.52 5.54
N PHE A 296 -11.05 -4.63 6.44
CA PHE A 296 -10.49 -4.93 7.76
C PHE A 296 -11.41 -4.37 8.85
N MET A 297 -11.43 -5.05 10.00
CA MET A 297 -12.12 -4.57 11.21
C MET A 297 -11.46 -3.27 11.70
N GLY A 298 -12.26 -2.36 12.26
CA GLY A 298 -11.78 -1.11 12.82
C GLY A 298 -12.19 0.12 12.02
N ALA A 299 -12.01 1.28 12.63
CA ALA A 299 -12.21 2.60 12.04
C ALA A 299 -10.97 3.04 11.22
N HIS A 300 -10.95 4.30 10.79
CA HIS A 300 -9.93 4.82 9.88
C HIS A 300 -8.48 4.61 10.36
N ALA A 301 -8.19 5.00 11.60
CA ALA A 301 -6.87 4.87 12.21
C ALA A 301 -6.57 3.42 12.68
N ASP A 302 -7.60 2.61 12.91
CA ASP A 302 -7.42 1.18 13.18
C ASP A 302 -6.96 0.39 11.96
N VAL A 303 -7.14 0.94 10.74
CA VAL A 303 -6.59 0.34 9.50
C VAL A 303 -5.32 1.04 9.05
N GLY A 304 -5.23 2.35 9.25
CA GLY A 304 -4.11 3.18 8.83
C GLY A 304 -2.98 3.37 9.83
N GLY A 305 -3.17 3.00 11.10
CA GLY A 305 -2.28 3.39 12.21
C GLY A 305 -2.67 4.74 12.84
N GLY A 306 -2.07 5.04 13.99
CA GLY A 306 -2.35 6.25 14.78
C GLY A 306 -3.59 6.22 15.68
N ALA A 307 -4.15 5.04 15.95
CA ALA A 307 -5.29 4.90 16.86
C ALA A 307 -4.89 4.74 18.34
N VAL A 308 -3.67 4.27 18.58
CA VAL A 308 -3.10 3.91 19.89
C VAL A 308 -1.61 4.23 19.90
N LEU A 309 -1.03 4.30 21.10
CA LEU A 309 0.41 4.51 21.27
C LEU A 309 1.24 3.36 20.67
N ASN A 310 2.44 3.66 20.22
CA ASN A 310 3.37 2.71 19.60
C ASN A 310 3.70 1.52 20.51
N GLU A 311 3.70 1.74 21.82
CA GLU A 311 4.04 0.75 22.85
C GLU A 311 2.95 -0.31 23.06
N GLU A 312 1.73 -0.06 22.56
CA GLU A 312 0.61 -0.98 22.68
C GLU A 312 0.96 -2.35 22.05
N ARG A 313 0.81 -3.43 22.81
CA ARG A 313 1.22 -4.76 22.32
C ARG A 313 0.27 -5.26 21.26
N HIS A 314 -1.01 -4.96 21.32
CA HIS A 314 -1.98 -5.46 20.34
C HIS A 314 -2.84 -4.34 19.78
N MET A 315 -2.81 -4.19 18.46
CA MET A 315 -3.51 -3.09 17.78
C MET A 315 -4.05 -3.55 16.42
N LEU A 316 -5.27 -3.12 16.10
CA LEU A 316 -5.96 -3.50 14.86
C LEU A 316 -5.14 -3.16 13.60
N SER A 317 -4.37 -2.07 13.63
CA SER A 317 -3.61 -1.54 12.49
C SER A 317 -2.45 -2.42 12.06
N ARG A 318 -1.97 -3.34 12.91
CA ARG A 318 -0.89 -4.26 12.54
C ARG A 318 -1.33 -5.29 11.51
N ILE A 319 -2.59 -5.75 11.57
CA ILE A 319 -3.13 -6.73 10.62
C ILE A 319 -3.04 -6.21 9.17
N PRO A 320 -3.60 -5.04 8.80
CA PRO A 320 -3.47 -4.51 7.44
C PRO A 320 -2.04 -4.09 7.08
N LEU A 321 -1.17 -3.80 8.05
CA LEU A 321 0.26 -3.56 7.78
C LEU A 321 0.97 -4.86 7.36
N ARG A 322 0.82 -5.95 8.11
CA ARG A 322 1.37 -7.28 7.78
C ARG A 322 0.86 -7.74 6.42
N TRP A 323 -0.46 -7.60 6.19
CA TRP A 323 -1.07 -7.90 4.91
C TRP A 323 -0.43 -7.11 3.75
N MET A 324 -0.27 -5.79 3.89
CA MET A 324 0.33 -4.94 2.85
C MET A 324 1.79 -5.33 2.56
N ILE A 325 2.57 -5.63 3.60
CA ILE A 325 3.95 -6.11 3.44
C ILE A 325 3.95 -7.44 2.67
N ARG A 326 3.08 -8.39 3.02
CA ARG A 326 2.94 -9.65 2.28
C ARG A 326 2.54 -9.44 0.82
N GLN A 327 1.66 -8.48 0.53
CA GLN A 327 1.34 -8.10 -0.85
C GLN A 327 2.57 -7.62 -1.64
N CYS A 328 3.56 -7.00 -0.98
CA CYS A 328 4.81 -6.60 -1.65
C CYS A 328 5.61 -7.81 -2.16
N PHE A 329 5.66 -8.91 -1.38
CA PHE A 329 6.30 -10.15 -1.79
C PHE A 329 5.52 -10.84 -2.91
N GLU A 330 4.19 -10.95 -2.74
CA GLU A 330 3.30 -11.57 -3.72
C GLU A 330 3.35 -10.85 -5.08
N CYS A 331 3.59 -9.53 -5.09
CA CYS A 331 3.65 -8.72 -6.31
C CYS A 331 5.08 -8.49 -6.85
N ASN A 332 6.09 -9.20 -6.34
CA ASN A 332 7.49 -9.07 -6.75
C ASN A 332 7.98 -7.61 -6.81
N THR A 333 7.65 -6.79 -5.79
CA THR A 333 7.96 -5.36 -5.82
C THR A 333 9.46 -5.07 -5.79
N GLY A 334 10.26 -6.00 -5.28
CA GLY A 334 11.71 -5.84 -5.15
C GLY A 334 12.14 -4.96 -3.98
N ILE A 335 11.19 -4.49 -3.16
CA ILE A 335 11.45 -3.67 -1.97
C ILE A 335 12.38 -4.44 -1.02
N LEU A 336 13.41 -3.77 -0.52
CA LEU A 336 14.32 -4.28 0.50
C LEU A 336 13.81 -3.90 1.90
N PHE A 337 13.45 -4.91 2.67
CA PHE A 337 13.04 -4.80 4.07
C PHE A 337 14.14 -5.29 5.00
N LYS A 338 14.28 -4.67 6.17
CA LYS A 338 15.11 -5.17 7.27
C LYS A 338 14.39 -6.33 7.95
N SER A 339 15.06 -7.48 8.04
CA SER A 339 14.46 -8.71 8.58
C SER A 339 14.10 -8.59 10.06
N ALA A 340 14.95 -7.90 10.84
CA ALA A 340 14.70 -7.68 12.27
C ALA A 340 13.36 -6.97 12.49
N THR A 341 13.15 -5.81 11.86
CA THR A 341 11.91 -5.04 12.02
C THR A 341 10.67 -5.78 11.53
N LEU A 342 10.79 -6.63 10.50
CA LEU A 342 9.67 -7.49 10.08
C LEU A 342 9.30 -8.50 11.17
N ALA A 343 10.29 -9.13 11.80
CA ALA A 343 10.05 -10.02 12.93
C ALA A 343 9.40 -9.27 14.10
N GLU A 344 9.82 -8.05 14.39
CA GLU A 344 9.27 -7.19 15.45
C GLU A 344 7.85 -6.69 15.14
N LEU A 345 7.41 -6.72 13.88
CA LEU A 345 6.00 -6.50 13.53
C LEU A 345 5.14 -7.73 13.78
N GLY A 346 5.71 -8.88 14.16
CA GLY A 346 4.99 -10.14 14.30
C GLY A 346 4.92 -10.98 13.01
N ILE A 347 5.71 -10.64 11.98
CA ILE A 347 5.72 -11.41 10.72
C ILE A 347 6.64 -12.61 10.86
N ASP A 348 6.21 -13.76 10.33
CA ASP A 348 7.00 -14.97 10.27
C ASP A 348 8.02 -14.90 9.13
N VAL A 349 9.18 -14.30 9.41
CA VAL A 349 10.28 -14.09 8.44
C VAL A 349 10.69 -15.35 7.65
N PRO A 350 10.72 -16.58 8.23
CA PRO A 350 11.01 -17.79 7.46
C PRO A 350 10.01 -18.09 6.33
N THR A 351 8.80 -17.53 6.38
CA THR A 351 7.81 -17.66 5.30
C THR A 351 8.02 -16.64 4.18
N LEU A 352 8.88 -15.64 4.37
CA LEU A 352 9.18 -14.62 3.36
C LEU A 352 10.43 -14.95 2.55
N TRP A 353 11.33 -15.80 3.07
CA TRP A 353 12.64 -16.07 2.51
C TRP A 353 13.09 -17.52 2.80
N PRO A 354 13.76 -18.22 1.86
CA PRO A 354 14.20 -17.75 0.54
C PRO A 354 13.11 -17.72 -0.53
N VAL A 355 12.01 -18.44 -0.28
CA VAL A 355 10.83 -18.50 -1.14
C VAL A 355 9.64 -18.02 -0.33
N TYR A 356 8.90 -17.05 -0.89
CA TYR A 356 7.70 -16.53 -0.28
C TYR A 356 6.61 -17.61 -0.22
N GLN A 357 6.00 -17.74 0.95
CA GLN A 357 4.85 -18.60 1.22
C GLN A 357 3.68 -17.73 1.65
N ALA A 358 2.57 -17.85 0.93
CA ALA A 358 1.34 -17.14 1.27
C ALA A 358 0.80 -17.64 2.64
N PRO A 359 0.29 -16.72 3.48
CA PRO A 359 -0.28 -17.10 4.77
C PRO A 359 -1.51 -17.98 4.55
N LYS A 360 -1.63 -19.02 5.38
CA LYS A 360 -2.81 -19.90 5.41
C LYS A 360 -3.82 -19.33 6.40
N ILE A 361 -5.10 -19.34 6.02
CA ILE A 361 -6.21 -19.01 6.92
C ILE A 361 -6.28 -20.10 8.01
N PRO A 362 -6.25 -19.73 9.30
CA PRO A 362 -6.33 -20.71 10.37
C PRO A 362 -7.71 -21.40 10.39
N ILE A 363 -7.71 -22.70 10.68
CA ILE A 363 -8.93 -23.52 10.75
C ILE A 363 -9.59 -23.42 12.13
N SER A 364 -8.78 -23.17 13.16
CA SER A 364 -9.21 -23.10 14.55
C SER A 364 -8.61 -21.88 15.25
N ARG A 365 -9.20 -21.54 16.40
CA ARG A 365 -8.68 -20.52 17.31
C ARG A 365 -7.29 -20.90 17.85
N PRO A 366 -6.54 -19.92 18.39
CA PRO A 366 -5.32 -20.22 19.14
C PRO A 366 -5.58 -21.21 20.27
N GLU A 367 -4.54 -21.95 20.64
CA GLU A 367 -4.60 -22.93 21.72
C GLU A 367 -5.03 -22.27 23.05
N PRO A 368 -5.82 -22.95 23.90
CA PRO A 368 -6.29 -22.41 25.18
C PRO A 368 -5.17 -21.84 26.06
N ARG A 369 -4.01 -22.49 26.09
CA ARG A 369 -2.84 -22.03 26.85
C ARG A 369 -2.31 -20.67 26.37
N LEU A 370 -2.41 -20.38 25.07
CA LEU A 370 -2.01 -19.08 24.52
C LEU A 370 -3.04 -17.99 24.84
N LEU A 371 -4.32 -18.35 24.87
CA LEU A 371 -5.40 -17.46 25.32
C LEU A 371 -5.22 -17.08 26.79
N GLU A 372 -4.94 -18.05 27.67
CA GLU A 372 -4.66 -17.79 29.09
C GLU A 372 -3.48 -16.82 29.27
N LYS A 373 -2.39 -17.01 28.51
CA LYS A 373 -1.22 -16.09 28.53
C LYS A 373 -1.55 -14.70 28.02
N TYR A 374 -2.41 -14.59 27.01
CA TYR A 374 -2.87 -13.31 26.51
C TYR A 374 -3.70 -12.59 27.58
N GLU A 375 -4.62 -13.29 28.23
CA GLU A 375 -5.50 -12.74 29.26
C GLU A 375 -4.72 -12.35 30.53
N SER A 376 -3.66 -13.09 30.89
CA SER A 376 -2.79 -12.75 32.02
C SER A 376 -1.75 -11.67 31.70
N GLY A 377 -1.60 -11.26 30.43
CA GLY A 377 -0.59 -10.29 30.01
C GLY A 377 0.85 -10.83 30.03
N GLU A 378 1.02 -12.14 30.05
CA GLU A 378 2.32 -12.83 30.13
C GLU A 378 2.99 -13.01 28.75
N LEU A 379 2.36 -12.54 27.66
CA LEU A 379 2.94 -12.65 26.33
C LEU A 379 4.24 -11.83 26.21
N PRO A 380 5.31 -12.40 25.62
CA PRO A 380 6.57 -11.70 25.45
C PRO A 380 6.40 -10.51 24.50
N PRO A 381 7.19 -9.43 24.67
CA PRO A 381 7.10 -8.27 23.80
C PRO A 381 7.68 -8.57 22.40
N LEU A 382 7.09 -7.98 21.36
CA LEU A 382 7.43 -8.31 19.97
C LEU A 382 8.89 -8.02 19.59
N HIS A 383 9.53 -7.03 20.22
CA HIS A 383 10.95 -6.72 19.94
C HIS A 383 11.88 -7.92 20.21
N ARG A 384 11.48 -8.86 21.08
CA ARG A 384 12.24 -10.09 21.33
C ARG A 384 12.25 -11.05 20.15
N ARG A 385 11.30 -10.96 19.20
CA ARG A 385 11.25 -11.86 18.04
C ARG A 385 12.50 -11.74 17.16
N ALA A 386 12.99 -10.52 16.93
CA ALA A 386 14.24 -10.32 16.20
C ALA A 386 15.45 -10.92 16.94
N THR A 387 15.46 -10.83 18.26
CA THR A 387 16.50 -11.44 19.11
C THR A 387 16.44 -12.96 19.05
N ALA A 388 15.25 -13.55 19.16
CA ALA A 388 15.03 -15.00 19.05
C ALA A 388 15.47 -15.57 17.70
N LEU A 389 15.32 -14.80 16.61
CA LEU A 389 15.79 -15.18 15.27
C LEU A 389 17.28 -14.86 15.02
N GLY A 390 18.01 -14.32 16.01
CA GLY A 390 19.43 -13.96 15.87
C GLY A 390 19.69 -12.85 14.84
N LEU A 391 18.73 -11.94 14.68
CA LEU A 391 18.76 -10.81 13.74
C LEU A 391 19.25 -9.51 14.39
N ASP A 392 19.30 -9.44 15.72
CA ASP A 392 19.82 -8.30 16.47
C ASP A 392 21.36 -8.32 16.53
N GLU A 393 22.01 -7.24 16.10
CA GLU A 393 23.46 -7.08 16.07
C GLU A 393 24.10 -6.97 17.46
N LYS A 394 23.38 -6.44 18.45
CA LYS A 394 23.95 -6.11 19.77
C LYS A 394 23.86 -7.24 20.78
N LYS A 395 22.93 -8.18 20.58
CA LYS A 395 22.58 -9.23 21.57
C LYS A 395 22.85 -10.65 21.10
N THR A 396 23.34 -10.84 19.88
CA THR A 396 23.51 -12.17 19.28
C THR A 396 24.51 -13.04 20.03
N ASP A 397 25.58 -12.45 20.57
CA ASP A 397 26.60 -13.19 21.32
C ASP A 397 26.20 -13.48 22.79
N GLU A 398 25.29 -12.67 23.37
CA GLU A 398 24.74 -12.90 24.71
C GLU A 398 23.67 -13.98 24.69
N VAL A 399 22.77 -13.94 23.69
CA VAL A 399 21.65 -14.89 23.53
C VAL A 399 22.14 -16.29 23.14
N ALA A 400 23.22 -16.39 22.34
CA ALA A 400 23.83 -17.66 22.00
C ALA A 400 24.45 -18.39 23.21
N LYS A 401 24.78 -17.65 24.27
CA LYS A 401 25.37 -18.16 25.52
C LYS A 401 24.34 -18.26 26.66
N ASP A 402 23.10 -17.83 26.43
CA ASP A 402 22.04 -17.84 27.42
C ASP A 402 21.50 -19.27 27.63
N PRO A 403 21.61 -19.85 28.83
CA PRO A 403 21.04 -21.16 29.15
C PRO A 403 19.51 -21.21 28.97
N GLU A 404 18.82 -20.07 28.89
CA GLU A 404 17.39 -19.97 28.61
C GLU A 404 17.04 -19.87 27.12
N ARG A 405 17.95 -20.11 26.17
CA ARG A 405 17.70 -20.06 24.71
C ARG A 405 16.39 -20.73 24.24
N ALA A 406 16.00 -21.85 24.84
CA ALA A 406 14.74 -22.54 24.54
C ALA A 406 13.49 -21.70 24.89
N ARG A 407 13.57 -20.78 25.87
CA ARG A 407 12.51 -19.81 26.17
C ARG A 407 12.37 -18.76 25.08
N TRP A 408 13.46 -18.37 24.42
CA TRP A 408 13.41 -17.43 23.30
C TRP A 408 12.71 -18.03 22.08
N GLU A 409 12.85 -19.33 21.84
CA GLU A 409 12.08 -20.03 20.80
C GLU A 409 10.59 -20.11 21.15
N ALA A 410 10.25 -20.23 22.44
CA ALA A 410 8.87 -20.15 22.92
C ALA A 410 8.24 -18.75 22.77
N ASP A 411 9.05 -17.71 22.54
CA ASP A 411 8.59 -16.34 22.31
C ASP A 411 8.16 -16.08 20.84
N LEU A 412 8.40 -17.04 19.94
CA LEU A 412 7.99 -16.97 18.53
C LEU A 412 6.56 -17.49 18.36
N LEU A 413 5.58 -16.64 18.65
CA LEU A 413 4.19 -16.92 18.32
C LEU A 413 3.99 -16.94 16.79
N PRO A 414 3.21 -17.87 16.23
CA PRO A 414 2.86 -17.83 14.81
C PRO A 414 2.17 -16.51 14.43
N GLU A 415 2.42 -16.00 13.24
CA GLU A 415 1.84 -14.73 12.76
C GLU A 415 0.32 -14.72 12.82
N GLN A 416 -0.36 -15.82 12.49
CA GLN A 416 -1.82 -15.89 12.58
C GLN A 416 -2.32 -15.76 14.02
N VAL A 417 -1.53 -16.18 15.01
CA VAL A 417 -1.88 -16.02 16.42
C VAL A 417 -1.72 -14.56 16.85
N GLU A 418 -0.67 -13.87 16.39
CA GLU A 418 -0.52 -12.42 16.61
C GLU A 418 -1.65 -11.63 15.92
N ASP A 419 -2.08 -12.00 14.72
CA ASP A 419 -3.23 -11.41 14.03
C ASP A 419 -4.55 -11.63 14.80
N HIS A 420 -4.76 -12.82 15.36
CA HIS A 420 -5.90 -13.10 16.22
C HIS A 420 -5.87 -12.21 17.47
N PHE A 421 -4.70 -12.17 18.14
CA PHE A 421 -4.19 -11.13 19.04
C PHE A 421 -4.76 -9.74 18.78
N ASP A 422 -4.24 -9.16 17.71
CA ASP A 422 -4.52 -7.80 17.27
C ASP A 422 -6.01 -7.57 16.96
N SER A 423 -6.72 -8.60 16.49
CA SER A 423 -8.15 -8.52 16.16
C SER A 423 -9.07 -8.36 17.38
N MET A 424 -8.55 -8.63 18.58
CA MET A 424 -9.28 -8.48 19.83
C MET A 424 -9.21 -7.08 20.42
N ALA A 425 -8.33 -6.21 19.91
CA ALA A 425 -8.25 -4.82 20.32
C ALA A 425 -9.57 -4.07 20.06
N ALA A 426 -9.80 -3.03 20.87
CA ALA A 426 -11.00 -2.22 20.77
C ALA A 426 -10.99 -1.32 19.52
N VAL A 427 -12.16 -1.13 18.91
CA VAL A 427 -12.33 -0.25 17.74
C VAL A 427 -12.28 1.22 18.18
N ASN A 428 -11.43 2.01 17.53
CA ASN A 428 -11.29 3.45 17.74
C ASN A 428 -12.39 4.25 17.01
N ASP A 429 -13.60 4.25 17.59
CA ASP A 429 -14.74 4.98 17.03
C ASP A 429 -14.68 6.49 17.36
N GLN A 430 -14.22 7.28 16.40
CA GLN A 430 -14.07 8.73 16.52
C GLN A 430 -15.38 9.49 16.79
N LEU A 431 -16.54 8.97 16.38
CA LEU A 431 -17.84 9.62 16.69
C LEU A 431 -18.28 9.40 18.13
N LYS A 432 -17.72 8.38 18.81
CA LYS A 432 -17.89 8.17 20.25
C LYS A 432 -16.86 8.94 21.06
N GLN A 433 -15.61 8.93 20.63
CA GLN A 433 -14.51 9.56 21.37
C GLN A 433 -14.56 11.10 21.29
N ALA A 434 -14.75 11.64 20.09
CA ALA A 434 -14.73 13.08 19.84
C ALA A 434 -16.10 13.56 19.34
N LYS A 435 -16.97 13.98 20.28
CA LYS A 435 -18.34 14.41 19.99
C LYS A 435 -18.43 15.61 19.01
N THR A 436 -17.36 16.38 18.86
CA THR A 436 -17.27 17.50 17.89
C THR A 436 -17.45 17.05 16.44
N TRP A 437 -17.15 15.79 16.10
CA TRP A 437 -17.39 15.24 14.77
C TRP A 437 -18.87 15.24 14.38
N TRP A 438 -19.80 15.19 15.35
CA TRP A 438 -21.24 15.25 15.08
C TRP A 438 -21.67 16.54 14.38
N ILE A 439 -20.93 17.65 14.54
CA ILE A 439 -21.19 18.89 13.81
C ILE A 439 -21.15 18.65 12.29
N LEU A 440 -20.17 17.86 11.82
CA LEU A 440 -20.04 17.53 10.40
C LEU A 440 -21.03 16.46 9.93
N GLU A 441 -21.63 15.69 10.84
CA GLU A 441 -22.65 14.68 10.51
C GLU A 441 -23.99 15.30 10.11
N PHE A 442 -24.28 16.52 10.58
CA PHE A 442 -25.43 17.30 10.15
C PHE A 442 -25.23 17.97 8.80
N TRP A 443 -23.99 18.08 8.31
CA TRP A 443 -23.71 18.67 7.02
C TRP A 443 -24.23 17.79 5.87
N PRO A 444 -24.99 18.32 4.90
CA PRO A 444 -25.49 17.53 3.79
C PRO A 444 -24.36 16.91 2.97
N VAL A 445 -24.38 15.59 2.83
CA VAL A 445 -23.45 14.84 1.99
C VAL A 445 -24.21 14.00 0.97
N LYS A 446 -23.59 13.76 -0.19
CA LYS A 446 -24.12 12.83 -1.21
C LYS A 446 -24.01 11.39 -0.70
N VAL A 447 -25.09 10.81 -0.22
CA VAL A 447 -25.20 9.41 0.21
C VAL A 447 -25.85 8.59 -0.91
N ARG A 448 -25.54 7.30 -1.00
CA ARG A 448 -26.32 6.39 -1.83
C ARG A 448 -27.16 5.48 -0.94
N MET A 449 -28.41 5.25 -1.35
CA MET A 449 -29.32 4.33 -0.66
C MET A 449 -29.89 3.35 -1.67
N GLN A 450 -29.99 2.10 -1.25
CA GLN A 450 -30.83 1.13 -1.93
C GLN A 450 -32.29 1.47 -1.61
N LEU A 451 -33.12 1.60 -2.66
CA LEU A 451 -34.55 1.78 -2.48
C LEU A 451 -35.17 0.47 -1.98
N LYS A 452 -36.01 0.54 -0.95
CA LYS A 452 -36.70 -0.66 -0.43
C LYS A 452 -37.52 -1.31 -1.55
N GLY A 453 -37.20 -2.56 -1.89
CA GLY A 453 -37.91 -3.33 -2.92
C GLY A 453 -37.43 -3.12 -4.35
N GLN A 454 -36.31 -2.43 -4.57
CA GLN A 454 -35.67 -2.30 -5.88
C GLN A 454 -34.17 -2.54 -5.76
N ASP A 455 -33.59 -3.20 -6.76
CA ASP A 455 -32.14 -3.47 -6.85
C ASP A 455 -31.32 -2.23 -7.29
N GLN A 456 -31.87 -1.03 -7.08
CA GLN A 456 -31.30 0.23 -7.57
C GLN A 456 -30.85 1.15 -6.43
N TRP A 457 -29.62 1.64 -6.57
CA TRP A 457 -29.00 2.58 -5.64
C TRP A 457 -29.18 4.03 -6.11
N GLU A 458 -29.95 4.83 -5.39
CA GLU A 458 -30.13 6.26 -5.67
C GLU A 458 -29.13 7.15 -4.94
N LYS A 459 -28.72 8.25 -5.59
CA LYS A 459 -27.86 9.29 -4.97
C LYS A 459 -28.73 10.38 -4.35
N VAL A 460 -28.72 10.50 -3.03
CA VAL A 460 -29.50 11.50 -2.28
C VAL A 460 -28.56 12.41 -1.49
N VAL A 461 -28.87 13.70 -1.43
CA VAL A 461 -28.15 14.67 -0.59
C VAL A 461 -28.88 14.79 0.75
N ARG A 462 -28.22 14.40 1.84
CA ARG A 462 -28.80 14.46 3.19
C ARG A 462 -27.71 14.44 4.28
N PRO A 463 -28.03 14.82 5.53
CA PRO A 463 -27.16 14.58 6.68
C PRO A 463 -26.76 13.10 6.79
N ASN A 464 -25.50 12.84 7.14
CA ASN A 464 -25.00 11.47 7.27
C ASN A 464 -25.57 10.79 8.53
N MET A 465 -25.61 11.52 9.65
CA MET A 465 -26.14 11.06 10.94
C MET A 465 -25.48 9.77 11.46
N GLY A 466 -24.15 9.64 11.33
CA GLY A 466 -23.41 8.46 11.78
C GLY A 466 -23.74 7.18 11.00
N ARG A 467 -24.23 7.31 9.76
CA ARG A 467 -24.48 6.14 8.90
C ARG A 467 -23.16 5.53 8.46
N ARG A 468 -23.13 4.20 8.48
CA ARG A 468 -21.99 3.39 8.07
C ARG A 468 -21.81 3.39 6.55
N ARG A 469 -20.59 3.03 6.14
CA ARG A 469 -20.23 2.89 4.72
C ARG A 469 -21.05 1.78 4.08
N ALA A 470 -21.61 2.07 2.90
CA ALA A 470 -22.25 1.06 2.07
C ALA A 470 -21.20 0.26 1.30
N ILE A 471 -21.31 -1.06 1.38
CA ILE A 471 -20.50 -2.02 0.63
C ILE A 471 -21.31 -2.36 -0.63
N ARG A 472 -20.70 -2.15 -1.80
CA ARG A 472 -21.38 -2.14 -3.11
C ARG A 472 -20.78 -3.15 -4.07
N GLU A 473 -19.81 -3.90 -3.60
CA GLU A 473 -19.17 -4.97 -4.32
C GLU A 473 -20.06 -6.22 -4.24
N ASP A 474 -20.21 -6.94 -5.34
CA ASP A 474 -20.94 -8.21 -5.36
C ASP A 474 -20.15 -9.30 -4.62
N GLU A 475 -18.82 -9.26 -4.71
CA GLU A 475 -17.93 -10.22 -4.04
C GLU A 475 -16.84 -9.49 -3.22
N PRO A 476 -17.21 -8.79 -2.14
CA PRO A 476 -16.25 -8.03 -1.32
C PRO A 476 -15.27 -8.98 -0.63
N HIS A 477 -13.99 -8.61 -0.58
CA HIS A 477 -13.01 -9.36 0.20
C HIS A 477 -12.99 -8.87 1.65
N MET A 478 -13.04 -9.78 2.63
CA MET A 478 -12.72 -9.50 4.03
C MET A 478 -11.48 -10.26 4.46
N HIS A 479 -10.70 -9.67 5.36
CA HIS A 479 -9.63 -10.40 6.02
C HIS A 479 -10.19 -11.47 6.98
N TRP A 480 -9.52 -12.62 7.08
CA TRP A 480 -10.00 -13.75 7.88
C TRP A 480 -10.22 -13.43 9.36
N THR A 481 -9.49 -12.47 9.93
CA THR A 481 -9.69 -12.03 11.32
C THR A 481 -11.08 -11.43 11.55
N VAL A 482 -11.68 -10.81 10.54
CA VAL A 482 -13.06 -10.31 10.60
C VAL A 482 -14.02 -11.48 10.75
N ARG A 483 -13.86 -12.52 9.90
CA ARG A 483 -14.66 -13.74 9.95
C ARG A 483 -14.52 -14.47 11.29
N SER A 484 -13.29 -14.65 11.79
CA SER A 484 -13.03 -15.30 13.09
C SER A 484 -13.82 -14.63 14.22
N ARG A 485 -13.85 -13.29 14.24
CA ARG A 485 -14.57 -12.52 15.25
C ARG A 485 -16.10 -12.63 15.13
N ILE A 486 -16.61 -12.79 13.91
CA ILE A 486 -18.04 -13.06 13.65
C ILE A 486 -18.41 -14.45 14.17
N GLU A 487 -17.62 -15.49 13.84
CA GLU A 487 -17.82 -16.86 14.30
C GLU A 487 -17.70 -16.99 15.84
N GLU A 488 -16.95 -16.09 16.47
CA GLU A 488 -16.85 -15.94 17.92
C GLU A 488 -18.03 -15.22 18.58
N ASN A 489 -19.01 -14.73 17.81
CA ASN A 489 -20.07 -13.83 18.27
C ASN A 489 -19.54 -12.56 18.96
N ARG A 490 -18.32 -12.12 18.60
CA ARG A 490 -17.67 -10.92 19.15
C ARG A 490 -17.75 -9.71 18.21
N TYR A 491 -18.20 -9.91 16.98
CA TYR A 491 -18.36 -8.85 15.99
C TYR A 491 -19.57 -9.09 15.09
N GLN A 492 -20.20 -7.99 14.68
CA GLN A 492 -21.29 -8.00 13.71
C GLN A 492 -21.04 -6.88 12.70
N ILE A 493 -21.05 -7.23 11.42
CA ILE A 493 -21.00 -6.25 10.34
C ILE A 493 -22.32 -5.46 10.35
N LYS A 494 -22.21 -4.14 10.53
CA LYS A 494 -23.36 -3.22 10.59
C LYS A 494 -23.52 -2.39 9.32
N ASN A 495 -22.61 -2.59 8.36
CA ASN A 495 -22.58 -1.87 7.10
C ASN A 495 -23.74 -2.32 6.22
N PRO A 496 -24.48 -1.40 5.59
CA PRO A 496 -25.44 -1.79 4.56
C PRO A 496 -24.67 -2.44 3.41
N ILE A 497 -25.10 -3.63 3.04
CA ILE A 497 -24.54 -4.46 1.98
C ILE A 497 -25.67 -4.85 1.03
N ASP A 498 -25.34 -5.06 -0.23
CA ASP A 498 -26.29 -5.59 -1.21
C ASP A 498 -26.77 -7.00 -0.81
N ASP A 499 -28.05 -7.31 -1.03
CA ASP A 499 -28.66 -8.59 -0.64
C ASP A 499 -28.00 -9.78 -1.35
N ASN A 500 -27.46 -9.54 -2.55
CA ASN A 500 -26.78 -10.56 -3.37
C ASN A 500 -25.27 -10.66 -3.11
N ALA A 501 -24.70 -9.82 -2.25
CA ALA A 501 -23.26 -9.77 -2.07
C ALA A 501 -22.74 -10.96 -1.24
N ALA A 502 -21.70 -11.63 -1.75
CA ALA A 502 -21.07 -12.78 -1.12
C ALA A 502 -19.63 -12.48 -0.69
N TRP A 503 -19.38 -12.51 0.61
CA TRP A 503 -18.05 -12.24 1.15
C TRP A 503 -17.01 -13.30 0.78
N LYS A 504 -15.89 -12.84 0.21
CA LYS A 504 -14.69 -13.66 0.00
C LYS A 504 -13.70 -13.45 1.13
N VAL A 505 -13.31 -14.53 1.80
CA VAL A 505 -12.37 -14.47 2.92
C VAL A 505 -10.95 -14.61 2.38
N VAL A 506 -10.07 -13.68 2.75
CA VAL A 506 -8.66 -13.68 2.34
C VAL A 506 -7.71 -13.68 3.53
N ALA A 507 -6.50 -14.17 3.28
CA ALA A 507 -5.35 -14.02 4.15
C ALA A 507 -4.49 -12.81 3.77
#